data_AF-A0A8T4WR42-F1
#
_entry.id   AF-A0A8T4WR42-F1
#
_cell.length_a   1.000
_cell.length_b   1.000
_cell.length_c   1.000
_cell.angle_alpha   90.00
_cell.angle_beta   90.00
_cell.angle_gamma   90.00
#
_symmetry.space_group_name_H-M   'P 1'
#
loop_
_entity.id
_entity.type
_entity.pdbx_description
1 polymer ?
#
loop_
_entity_poly.entity_id
_entity_poly.type
_entity_poly.pdbx_seq_one_letter_code
_entity_poly.pdbx_strand_id
1 'polypeptide(L)' 'VVNDQEPKDIVDADFYFIDKIGLNNHLSPSRLNGLNAIMNRIKTDSKKYANGD' A
#
# COMPACT_ATOMS: atom_id res chain seq x y z
N VAL A 1 4.30 -8.57 0.08
CA VAL A 1 3.62 -8.12 1.32
C VAL A 1 2.13 -8.42 1.25
N VAL A 2 1.44 -8.06 0.17
CA VAL A 2 -0.01 -8.25 0.02
C VAL A 2 -0.39 -9.34 -0.99
N ASN A 3 0.53 -10.27 -1.27
CA ASN A 3 0.29 -11.33 -2.25
C ASN A 3 -0.71 -12.35 -1.66
N ASP A 4 -1.57 -12.90 -2.51
CA ASP A 4 -2.56 -13.92 -2.15
C ASP A 4 -3.49 -13.51 -1.00
N GLN A 5 -3.75 -12.20 -0.85
CA GLN A 5 -4.69 -11.65 0.13
C GLN A 5 -6.04 -11.37 -0.53
N GLU A 6 -7.13 -11.50 0.23
CA GLU A 6 -8.43 -11.09 -0.27
C GLU A 6 -8.46 -9.57 -0.50
N PRO A 7 -9.14 -9.06 -1.54
CA PRO A 7 -9.17 -7.63 -1.83
C PRO A 7 -9.61 -6.77 -0.64
N LYS A 8 -10.53 -7.29 0.19
CA LYS A 8 -10.99 -6.62 1.42
C LYS A 8 -9.88 -6.47 2.44
N ASP A 9 -9.07 -7.50 2.65
CA ASP A 9 -7.94 -7.47 3.59
C ASP A 9 -6.86 -6.48 3.12
N ILE A 10 -6.66 -6.34 1.80
CA ILE A 10 -5.71 -5.37 1.24
C ILE A 10 -6.18 -3.92 1.46
N VAL A 11 -7.49 -3.67 1.40
CA VAL A 11 -8.06 -2.33 1.67
C VAL A 11 -7.79 -1.91 3.11
N ASP A 12 -7.97 -2.85 4.05
CA ASP A 12 -7.80 -2.63 5.49
C ASP A 12 -6.34 -2.76 5.96
N ALA A 13 -5.44 -3.23 5.09
CA ALA A 13 -4.02 -3.40 5.43
C ALA A 13 -3.34 -2.10 5.86
N ASP A 14 -2.61 -2.18 6.96
CA ASP A 14 -1.70 -1.13 7.41
C ASP A 14 -0.27 -1.40 6.91
N PHE A 15 0.33 -0.41 6.26
CA PHE A 15 1.69 -0.47 5.74
C PHE A 15 2.75 -0.05 6.79
N TYR A 16 2.47 -0.27 8.09
CA TYR A 16 3.33 0.10 9.22
C TYR A 16 4.79 -0.40 9.12
N PHE A 17 5.04 -1.48 8.36
CA PHE A 17 6.38 -2.01 8.16
C PHE A 17 7.33 -1.01 7.50
N ILE A 18 6.81 -0.06 6.71
CA ILE A 18 7.60 0.97 6.03
C ILE A 18 8.34 1.84 7.06
N ASP A 19 7.63 2.28 8.09
CA ASP A 19 8.21 3.04 9.20
C ASP A 19 9.07 2.13 10.09
N LYS A 20 8.58 0.92 10.39
CA LYS A 20 9.27 -0.03 11.26
C LYS A 20 10.66 -0.43 10.76
N ILE A 21 10.83 -0.61 9.45
CA ILE A 21 12.14 -0.92 8.84
C ILE A 21 12.94 0.33 8.49
N GLY A 22 12.40 1.53 8.75
CA GLY A 22 13.04 2.79 8.39
C GLY A 22 13.18 3.00 6.88
N LEU A 23 12.31 2.40 6.06
CA LEU A 23 12.37 2.54 4.61
C LEU A 23 12.25 4.02 4.21
N ASN A 24 11.36 4.75 4.89
CA ASN A 24 11.15 6.19 4.71
C ASN A 24 12.43 7.02 4.94
N ASN A 25 13.32 6.57 5.83
CA ASN A 25 14.56 7.30 6.14
C ASN A 25 15.62 7.21 5.03
N HIS A 26 15.46 6.27 4.10
CA HIS A 26 16.42 6.03 3.01
C HIS A 26 15.91 6.52 1.65
N LEU A 27 14.67 7.03 1.59
CA LEU A 27 14.05 7.55 0.38
C LEU A 27 14.16 9.08 0.35
N SER A 28 14.49 9.62 -0.82
CA SER A 28 14.31 11.06 -1.05
C SER A 28 12.81 11.41 -1.06
N PRO A 29 12.43 12.68 -0.83
CA PRO A 29 11.02 13.08 -0.81
C PRO A 29 10.21 12.62 -2.04
N SER A 30 10.80 12.70 -3.25
CA SER A 30 10.15 12.22 -4.47
C SER A 30 9.91 10.70 -4.49
N ARG A 31 10.86 9.91 -3.99
CA ARG A 31 10.73 8.44 -3.91
C ARG A 31 9.70 8.03 -2.86
N LEU A 32 9.65 8.74 -1.74
CA LEU A 32 8.62 8.54 -0.71
C LEU A 32 7.22 8.83 -1.26
N ASN A 33 7.05 9.92 -2.00
CA ASN A 33 5.79 10.24 -2.65
C ASN A 33 5.37 9.17 -3.67
N GLY A 34 6.31 8.64 -4.44
CA GLY A 34 6.06 7.52 -5.35
C GLY A 34 5.60 6.26 -4.62
N LEU A 35 6.24 5.91 -3.50
CA LEU A 35 5.84 4.78 -2.65
C LEU A 35 4.41 4.98 -2.12
N ASN A 36 4.08 6.17 -1.63
CA ASN A 36 2.73 6.52 -1.18
C ASN A 36 1.69 6.40 -2.30
N ALA A 37 2.03 6.85 -3.52
CA ALA A 37 1.15 6.73 -4.66
C ALA A 37 0.87 5.26 -5.03
N ILE A 38 1.88 4.39 -4.98
CA ILE A 38 1.72 2.95 -5.23
C ILE A 38 0.81 2.30 -4.18
N MET A 39 1.01 2.61 -2.90
CA MET A 39 0.15 2.09 -1.82
C MET A 39 -1.31 2.51 -2.00
N ASN A 40 -1.53 3.78 -2.31
CA ASN A 40 -2.89 4.29 -2.59
C ASN A 40 -3.50 3.62 -3.82
N ARG A 41 -2.69 3.36 -4.86
CA ARG A 41 -3.16 2.66 -6.05
C ARG A 41 -3.58 1.23 -5.74
N ILE A 42 -2.77 0.48 -4.99
CA ILE A 42 -3.07 -0.90 -4.59
C ILE A 42 -4.39 -0.95 -3.80
N LYS A 43 -4.57 -0.06 -2.83
CA LYS A 43 -5.82 0.03 -2.05
C LYS A 43 -7.01 0.39 -2.93
N THR A 44 -6.84 1.33 -3.84
CA THR A 44 -7.91 1.77 -4.76
C THR A 44 -8.33 0.65 -5.71
N ASP A 45 -7.37 -0.07 -6.29
CA ASP A 45 -7.65 -1.18 -7.19
C ASP A 45 -8.31 -2.34 -6.41
N SER A 46 -7.81 -2.66 -5.21
CA SER A 46 -8.42 -3.70 -4.35
C SER A 46 -9.84 -3.35 -3.92
N LYS A 47 -10.13 -2.08 -3.64
CA LYS A 47 -11.47 -1.61 -3.29
C LYS A 47 -12.49 -1.83 -4.42
N LYS A 48 -12.09 -1.72 -5.69
CA LYS A 48 -12.95 -2.02 -6.83
C LYS A 48 -13.37 -3.49 -6.82
N TYR A 49 -12.39 -4.39 -6.73
CA TYR A 49 -12.66 -5.84 -6.66
C TYR A 49 -13.44 -6.25 -5.40
N ALA A 50 -13.20 -5.59 -4.25
CA ALA A 50 -13.94 -5.87 -3.01
C ALA A 50 -15.41 -5.46 -3.09
N ASN A 51 -15.74 -4.43 -3.88
CA ASN A 51 -17.11 -3.95 -4.07
C ASN A 51 -17.83 -4.62 -5.25
N GLY A 52 -17.16 -5.53 -5.98
CA GLY A 52 -17.72 -6.25 -7.13
C GLY A 52 -17.68 -5.48 -8.46
N ASP A 53 -16.80 -4.47 -8.59
CA ASP A 53 -16.54 -3.74 -9.84
C ASP A 53 -15.51 -4.46 -10.74
#